data_AF-A0A356E7M6-F1
#
_entry.id   AF-A0A356E7M6-F1
#
_cell.length_a   1.000
_cell.length_b   1.000
_cell.length_c   1.000
_cell.angle_alpha   90.00
_cell.angle_beta   90.00
_cell.angle_gamma   90.00
#
_symmetry.space_group_name_H-M   'P 1'
#
loop_
_entity.id
_entity.type
_entity.pdbx_description
1 polymer ?
#
loop_
_entity_poly.entity_id
_entity_poly.type
_entity_poly.pdbx_seq_one_letter_code
_entity_poly.pdbx_strand_id
1 'polypeptide(L)'
;MLVNFTQLFQDSWNFIRNQKQFVLVLTGAFFFLSISMSLINSILLAPMPIVTDMEQFKDPAFTEQFLQAQGTKQNIFAFVLHQLIFSYLTCWGILSVHHISQRTYHSLTQMLALAFRRFPGVIALSILITLPLFLSLANLITTMTMQTSPSFFSILVPFFAIFIFIRLCLAPVSYLITEQRLSESVSFIWQTGIKRTMTLVIYCLIVYIVFQSIGQRLISLASNIPIAVITNLIIAFISSFTLVFTYRFYTMFIQKD
;
A
#
# COMPACT_ATOMS: atom_id res chain seq x y z
N MET A 1 25.48 6.29 7.23
CA MET A 1 24.75 6.53 8.49
C MET A 1 23.54 5.61 8.65
N LEU A 2 23.20 5.24 9.88
CA LEU A 2 21.90 4.65 10.22
C LEU A 2 20.82 5.73 10.08
N VAL A 3 19.71 5.43 9.39
CA VAL A 3 18.57 6.34 9.30
C VAL A 3 17.93 6.46 10.68
N ASN A 4 17.83 7.69 11.20
CA ASN A 4 17.14 7.96 12.46
C ASN A 4 15.64 8.05 12.21
N PHE A 5 14.92 6.94 12.44
CA PHE A 5 13.47 6.86 12.24
C PHE A 5 12.68 7.81 13.14
N THR A 6 13.20 8.15 14.32
CA THR A 6 12.58 9.15 15.21
C THR A 6 12.61 10.53 14.58
N GLN A 7 13.77 10.93 14.03
CA GLN A 7 13.91 12.19 13.32
C GLN A 7 13.05 12.21 12.06
N LEU A 8 13.02 11.11 11.30
CA LEU A 8 12.16 10.97 10.13
C LEU A 8 10.68 11.16 10.46
N PHE A 9 10.22 10.61 11.59
CA PHE A 9 8.84 10.80 12.05
C PHE A 9 8.57 12.25 12.43
N GLN A 10 9.48 12.89 13.17
CA GLN A 10 9.38 14.31 13.54
C GLN A 10 9.35 15.21 12.30
N ASP A 11 10.21 14.96 11.31
CA ASP A 11 10.25 15.72 10.06
C ASP A 11 8.98 15.54 9.23
N SER A 12 8.44 14.32 9.19
CA SER A 12 7.16 14.03 8.55
C SER A 12 6.01 14.76 9.23
N TRP A 13 6.01 14.80 10.55
CA TRP A 13 5.02 15.54 11.34
C TRP A 13 5.13 17.06 11.15
N ASN A 14 6.35 17.59 11.15
CA ASN A 14 6.63 19.00 10.89
C ASN A 14 6.13 19.42 9.51
N PHE A 15 6.30 18.57 8.49
CA PHE A 15 5.73 18.80 7.18
C PHE A 15 4.21 18.92 7.22
N ILE A 16 3.53 17.99 7.88
CA ILE A 16 2.07 18.03 8.00
C ILE A 16 1.61 19.32 8.65
N ARG A 17 2.28 19.71 9.75
CA ARG A 17 1.95 20.94 10.47
C ARG A 17 2.14 22.19 9.62
N ASN A 18 3.15 22.20 8.75
CA ASN A 18 3.48 23.35 7.91
C ASN A 18 2.64 23.40 6.62
N GLN A 19 2.19 22.25 6.10
CA GLN A 19 1.48 22.12 4.82
C GLN A 19 0.03 21.65 5.01
N LYS A 20 -0.67 22.27 5.96
CA LYS A 20 -2.02 21.84 6.40
C LYS A 20 -3.04 21.76 5.27
N GLN A 21 -3.06 22.76 4.38
CA GLN A 21 -4.03 22.79 3.28
C GLN A 21 -3.85 21.61 2.33
N PHE A 22 -2.61 21.31 1.93
CA PHE A 22 -2.30 20.17 1.08
C PHE A 22 -2.68 18.84 1.75
N VAL A 23 -2.31 18.67 3.02
CA VAL A 23 -2.61 17.44 3.77
C VAL A 23 -4.12 17.25 3.97
N LEU A 24 -4.87 18.33 4.18
CA LEU A 24 -6.33 18.27 4.28
C LEU A 24 -6.97 17.80 2.97
N VAL A 25 -6.52 18.33 1.82
CA VAL A 25 -7.01 17.90 0.50
C VAL A 25 -6.67 16.43 0.25
N LEU A 26 -5.44 16.02 0.54
CA LEU A 26 -4.98 14.65 0.34
C LEU A 26 -5.71 13.65 1.25
N THR A 27 -5.89 14.01 2.53
CA THR A 27 -6.67 13.23 3.50
C THR A 27 -8.14 13.14 3.06
N GLY A 28 -8.73 14.25 2.61
CA GLY A 28 -10.08 14.27 2.06
C GLY A 28 -10.23 13.32 0.87
N ALA A 29 -9.27 13.30 -0.06
CA ALA A 29 -9.29 12.39 -1.21
C ALA A 29 -9.27 10.91 -0.79
N PHE A 30 -8.39 10.53 0.15
CA PHE A 30 -8.37 9.16 0.69
C PHE A 30 -9.64 8.80 1.43
N PHE A 31 -10.20 9.74 2.18
CA PHE A 31 -11.44 9.55 2.93
C PHE A 31 -12.63 9.31 2.00
N PHE A 32 -12.80 10.14 0.96
CA PHE A 32 -13.85 9.94 -0.04
C PHE A 32 -13.70 8.60 -0.76
N LEU A 33 -12.48 8.21 -1.14
CA LEU A 33 -12.22 6.91 -1.75
C LEU A 33 -12.59 5.75 -0.82
N SER A 34 -12.24 5.85 0.46
CA SER A 34 -12.53 4.84 1.49
C SER A 34 -14.03 4.69 1.74
N ILE A 35 -14.75 5.80 1.94
CA ILE A 35 -16.21 5.78 2.12
C ILE A 35 -16.91 5.24 0.87
N SER A 36 -16.48 5.66 -0.32
CA SER A 36 -17.06 5.16 -1.57
C SER A 36 -16.96 3.64 -1.66
N MET A 37 -15.80 3.08 -1.30
CA MET A 37 -15.61 1.62 -1.26
C MET A 37 -16.45 0.95 -0.17
N SER A 38 -16.56 1.56 1.02
CA SER A 38 -17.41 1.05 2.09
C SER A 38 -18.90 1.00 1.67
N LEU A 39 -19.37 2.02 0.96
CA LEU A 39 -20.75 2.08 0.44
C LEU A 39 -20.98 1.03 -0.65
N ILE A 40 -20.06 0.95 -1.63
CA ILE A 40 -20.09 -0.08 -2.68
C ILE A 40 -20.14 -1.48 -2.06
N ASN A 41 -19.29 -1.75 -1.07
CA ASN A 41 -19.26 -3.03 -0.37
C ASN A 41 -20.57 -3.32 0.39
N SER A 42 -21.16 -2.31 1.05
CA SER A 42 -22.42 -2.49 1.79
C SER A 42 -23.62 -2.83 0.90
N ILE A 43 -23.56 -2.44 -0.38
CA ILE A 43 -24.61 -2.72 -1.37
C ILE A 43 -24.38 -4.08 -2.05
N LEU A 44 -23.10 -4.45 -2.27
CA LEU A 44 -22.73 -5.61 -3.09
C LEU A 44 -22.43 -6.88 -2.30
N LEU A 45 -22.09 -6.80 -1.02
CA LEU A 45 -21.73 -7.98 -0.21
C LEU A 45 -22.92 -8.44 0.64
N ALA A 46 -23.18 -9.75 0.58
CA ALA A 46 -23.98 -10.45 1.58
C ALA A 46 -23.21 -10.55 2.90
N PRO A 47 -23.89 -10.67 4.06
CA PRO A 47 -23.22 -10.86 5.34
C PRO A 47 -22.25 -12.05 5.28
N MET A 48 -20.99 -11.84 5.68
CA MET A 48 -19.99 -12.91 5.73
C MET A 48 -20.44 -14.00 6.72
N PRO A 49 -20.40 -15.29 6.33
CA PRO A 49 -20.55 -16.36 7.29
C PRO A 49 -19.39 -16.32 8.28
N ILE A 50 -19.71 -16.40 9.58
CA ILE A 50 -18.71 -16.39 10.64
C ILE A 50 -17.96 -17.72 10.59
N VAL A 51 -16.66 -17.67 10.30
CA VAL A 51 -15.79 -18.84 10.41
C VAL A 51 -15.40 -19.02 11.87
N THR A 52 -15.95 -20.05 12.51
CA THR A 52 -15.63 -20.40 13.90
C THR A 52 -14.52 -21.44 13.98
N ASP A 53 -14.31 -22.24 12.93
CA ASP A 53 -13.26 -23.25 12.89
C ASP A 53 -12.68 -23.42 11.47
N MET A 54 -11.37 -23.68 11.38
CA MET A 54 -10.66 -23.90 10.11
C MET A 54 -11.11 -25.19 9.41
N GLU A 55 -11.72 -26.12 10.14
CA GLU A 55 -12.36 -27.33 9.61
C GLU A 55 -13.57 -27.02 8.71
N GLN A 56 -14.24 -25.86 8.88
CA GLN A 56 -15.40 -25.49 8.05
C GLN A 56 -15.03 -25.27 6.58
N PHE A 57 -13.79 -24.90 6.28
CA PHE A 57 -13.29 -24.80 4.90
C PHE A 57 -13.12 -26.16 4.21
N LYS A 58 -13.22 -27.27 4.95
CA LYS A 58 -13.23 -28.63 4.35
C LYS A 58 -14.58 -28.95 3.72
N ASP A 59 -15.67 -28.33 4.18
CA ASP A 59 -16.99 -28.52 3.58
C ASP A 59 -17.08 -27.75 2.25
N PRO A 60 -17.32 -28.43 1.12
CA PRO A 60 -17.41 -27.78 -0.19
C PRO A 60 -18.55 -26.76 -0.23
N ALA A 61 -19.65 -27.00 0.50
CA ALA A 61 -20.78 -26.07 0.59
C ALA A 61 -20.45 -24.78 1.36
N PHE A 62 -19.64 -24.86 2.43
CA PHE A 62 -19.20 -23.68 3.17
C PHE A 62 -18.16 -22.90 2.37
N THR A 63 -17.24 -23.59 1.70
CA THR A 63 -16.26 -22.97 0.81
C THR A 63 -16.95 -22.29 -0.38
N GLU A 64 -17.96 -22.92 -0.97
CA GLU A 64 -18.79 -22.29 -2.00
C GLU A 64 -19.58 -21.10 -1.46
N GLN A 65 -20.21 -21.21 -0.28
CA GLN A 65 -20.89 -20.07 0.36
C GLN A 65 -19.95 -18.93 0.72
N PHE A 66 -18.72 -19.23 1.16
CA PHE A 66 -17.69 -18.24 1.45
C PHE A 66 -17.20 -17.55 0.17
N LEU A 67 -16.96 -18.31 -0.90
CA LEU A 67 -16.58 -17.78 -2.21
C LEU A 67 -17.71 -17.00 -2.89
N GLN A 68 -18.96 -17.37 -2.65
CA GLN A 68 -20.15 -16.67 -3.13
C GLN A 68 -20.46 -15.41 -2.31
N ALA A 69 -20.28 -15.44 -0.98
CA ALA A 69 -20.37 -14.25 -0.11
C ALA A 69 -19.28 -13.22 -0.45
N GLN A 70 -18.13 -13.68 -0.96
CA GLN A 70 -17.08 -12.82 -1.54
C GLN A 70 -17.44 -12.24 -2.93
N GLY A 71 -18.58 -12.61 -3.54
CA GLY A 71 -19.13 -12.01 -4.76
C GLY A 71 -18.15 -12.01 -5.94
N THR A 72 -17.90 -13.19 -6.48
CA THR A 72 -16.66 -13.55 -7.21
C THR A 72 -16.42 -12.90 -8.58
N LYS A 73 -17.26 -11.95 -9.05
CA LYS A 73 -17.01 -11.24 -10.33
C LYS A 73 -17.25 -9.73 -10.27
N GLN A 74 -18.38 -9.28 -9.71
CA GLN A 74 -18.68 -7.85 -9.61
C GLN A 74 -17.80 -7.13 -8.57
N ASN A 75 -17.39 -7.83 -7.51
CA ASN A 75 -16.51 -7.27 -6.47
C ASN A 75 -15.06 -7.15 -6.93
N ILE A 76 -14.60 -8.03 -7.84
CA ILE A 76 -13.24 -7.97 -8.37
C ILE A 76 -13.04 -6.66 -9.15
N PHE A 77 -14.01 -6.29 -9.99
CA PHE A 77 -13.93 -5.03 -10.73
C PHE A 77 -13.89 -3.81 -9.80
N ALA A 78 -14.79 -3.74 -8.82
CA ALA A 78 -14.83 -2.67 -7.84
C ALA A 78 -13.52 -2.58 -7.03
N PHE A 79 -12.98 -3.73 -6.62
CA PHE A 79 -11.71 -3.82 -5.91
C PHE A 79 -10.53 -3.36 -6.76
N VAL A 80 -10.43 -3.81 -8.00
CA VAL A 80 -9.37 -3.40 -8.93
C VAL A 80 -9.47 -1.90 -9.21
N LEU A 81 -10.67 -1.37 -9.44
CA LEU A 81 -10.89 0.06 -9.66
C LEU A 81 -10.51 0.87 -8.42
N HIS A 82 -10.90 0.43 -7.22
CA HIS A 82 -10.50 1.05 -5.96
C HIS A 82 -8.97 1.07 -5.81
N GLN A 83 -8.30 -0.06 -6.10
CA GLN A 83 -6.85 -0.17 -6.02
C GLN A 83 -6.14 0.73 -7.03
N LEU A 84 -6.69 0.88 -8.24
CA LEU A 84 -6.15 1.79 -9.26
C LEU A 84 -6.28 3.25 -8.81
N ILE A 85 -7.43 3.66 -8.29
CA ILE A 85 -7.62 5.03 -7.80
C ILE A 85 -6.73 5.28 -6.58
N PHE A 86 -6.63 4.32 -5.65
CA PHE A 86 -5.76 4.42 -4.48
C PHE A 86 -4.29 4.60 -4.88
N SER A 87 -3.82 3.79 -5.83
CA SER A 87 -2.46 3.88 -6.39
C SER A 87 -2.24 5.22 -7.09
N TYR A 88 -3.24 5.71 -7.82
CA TYR A 88 -3.17 7.01 -8.47
C TYR A 88 -3.07 8.16 -7.46
N LEU A 89 -3.88 8.15 -6.40
CA LEU A 89 -3.79 9.13 -5.31
C LEU A 89 -2.43 9.07 -4.60
N THR A 90 -1.87 7.87 -4.43
CA THR A 90 -0.53 7.66 -3.89
C THR A 90 0.54 8.31 -4.77
N CYS A 91 0.46 8.09 -6.09
CA CYS A 91 1.35 8.70 -7.09
C CYS A 91 1.26 10.23 -7.04
N TRP A 92 0.05 10.77 -7.14
CA TRP A 92 -0.20 12.21 -7.07
C TRP A 92 0.27 12.83 -5.74
N GLY A 93 0.02 12.16 -4.62
CA GLY A 93 0.44 12.60 -3.30
C GLY A 93 1.96 12.66 -3.17
N ILE A 94 2.69 11.64 -3.61
CA ILE A 94 4.17 11.61 -3.55
C ILE A 94 4.78 12.70 -4.43
N LEU A 95 4.29 12.89 -5.66
CA LEU A 95 4.76 13.99 -6.53
C LEU A 95 4.50 15.36 -5.91
N SER A 96 3.31 15.55 -5.34
CA SER A 96 2.96 16.82 -4.70
C SER A 96 3.86 17.10 -3.50
N VAL A 97 4.12 16.09 -2.66
CA VAL A 97 5.07 16.22 -1.54
C VAL A 97 6.48 16.55 -2.06
N HIS A 98 6.92 15.93 -3.15
CA HIS A 98 8.21 16.20 -3.76
C HIS A 98 8.38 17.65 -4.17
N HIS A 99 7.44 18.18 -4.96
CA HIS A 99 7.50 19.56 -5.45
C HIS A 99 7.32 20.59 -4.32
N ILE A 100 6.43 20.34 -3.35
CA ILE A 100 6.30 21.20 -2.16
C ILE A 100 7.61 21.22 -1.36
N SER A 101 8.26 20.06 -1.20
CA SER A 101 9.55 19.96 -0.51
C SER A 101 10.68 20.68 -1.25
N GLN A 102 10.63 20.76 -2.58
CA GLN A 102 11.60 21.50 -3.39
C GLN A 102 11.27 22.99 -3.53
N ARG A 103 10.16 23.47 -2.94
CA ARG A 103 9.64 24.84 -3.11
C ARG A 103 9.44 25.23 -4.57
N THR A 104 9.17 24.26 -5.45
CA THR A 104 8.85 24.53 -6.85
C THR A 104 7.35 24.79 -6.98
N TYR A 105 6.97 25.99 -7.42
CA TYR A 105 5.58 26.40 -7.53
C TYR A 105 4.91 25.73 -8.73
N HIS A 106 4.30 24.57 -8.50
CA HIS A 106 3.38 23.95 -9.44
C HIS A 106 1.98 23.92 -8.83
N SER A 107 0.98 24.13 -9.67
CA SER A 107 -0.41 23.99 -9.25
C SER A 107 -0.75 22.50 -9.02
N LEU A 108 -1.70 22.23 -8.11
CA LEU A 108 -2.14 20.85 -7.81
C LEU A 108 -2.66 20.12 -9.05
N THR A 109 -3.25 20.84 -9.99
CA THR A 109 -3.75 20.30 -11.27
C THR A 109 -2.64 19.90 -12.21
N GLN A 110 -1.54 20.66 -12.28
CA GLN A 110 -0.34 20.26 -13.03
C GLN A 110 0.29 19.00 -12.44
N MET A 111 0.33 18.88 -11.12
CA MET A 111 0.80 17.68 -10.43
C MET A 111 -0.07 16.46 -10.72
N LEU A 112 -1.38 16.67 -10.83
CA LEU A 112 -2.35 15.63 -11.18
C LEU A 112 -2.15 15.13 -12.62
N ALA A 113 -1.90 16.04 -13.56
CA ALA A 113 -1.56 15.70 -14.95
C ALA A 113 -0.22 14.96 -15.07
N LEU A 114 0.81 15.39 -14.32
CA LEU A 114 2.11 14.72 -14.28
C LEU A 114 2.00 13.31 -13.69
N ALA A 115 1.23 13.16 -12.61
CA ALA A 115 0.93 11.87 -12.00
C ALA A 115 0.25 10.94 -13.00
N PHE A 116 -0.72 11.44 -13.78
CA PHE A 116 -1.42 10.67 -14.80
C PHE A 116 -0.47 10.17 -15.89
N ARG A 117 0.46 11.02 -16.36
CA ARG A 117 1.45 10.64 -17.37
C ARG A 117 2.41 9.55 -16.89
N ARG A 118 2.80 9.57 -15.60
CA ARG A 118 3.75 8.60 -15.01
C ARG A 118 3.06 7.37 -14.42
N PHE A 119 1.74 7.41 -14.22
CA PHE A 119 0.98 6.36 -13.57
C PHE A 119 1.15 4.97 -14.20
N PRO A 120 1.14 4.78 -15.53
CA PRO A 120 1.32 3.46 -16.12
C PRO A 120 2.66 2.80 -15.74
N GLY A 121 3.73 3.59 -15.62
CA GLY A 121 5.04 3.10 -15.19
C GLY A 121 5.07 2.69 -13.73
N VAL A 122 4.40 3.45 -12.86
CA VAL A 122 4.23 3.10 -11.44
C VAL A 122 3.44 1.79 -11.29
N ILE A 123 2.37 1.61 -12.07
CA ILE A 123 1.58 0.37 -12.08
C ILE A 123 2.41 -0.81 -12.58
N ALA A 124 3.16 -0.66 -13.68
CA ALA A 124 4.02 -1.72 -14.20
C ALA A 124 5.06 -2.18 -13.16
N LEU A 125 5.72 -1.23 -12.47
CA LEU A 125 6.65 -1.55 -11.39
C LEU A 125 5.94 -2.19 -10.21
N SER A 126 4.79 -1.67 -9.80
CA SER A 126 4.02 -2.23 -8.68
C SER A 126 3.59 -3.67 -8.96
N ILE A 127 3.16 -3.99 -10.18
CA ILE A 127 2.84 -5.35 -10.61
C ILE A 127 4.09 -6.22 -10.57
N LEU A 128 5.21 -5.77 -11.16
CA LEU A 128 6.47 -6.53 -11.18
C LEU A 128 6.94 -6.90 -9.77
N ILE A 129 6.83 -5.97 -8.82
CA ILE A 129 7.30 -6.14 -7.43
C ILE A 129 6.35 -7.02 -6.61
N THR A 130 5.04 -6.92 -6.85
CA THR A 130 4.02 -7.66 -6.09
C THR A 130 3.71 -9.04 -6.67
N LEU A 131 3.99 -9.28 -7.95
CA LEU A 131 3.74 -10.55 -8.63
C LEU A 131 4.37 -11.76 -7.91
N PRO A 132 5.65 -11.71 -7.46
CA PRO A 132 6.22 -12.79 -6.66
C PRO A 132 5.46 -13.07 -5.36
N LEU A 133 4.93 -12.03 -4.70
CA LEU A 133 4.12 -12.19 -3.49
C LEU A 133 2.79 -12.86 -3.78
N PHE A 134 2.12 -12.49 -4.88
CA PHE A 134 0.87 -13.14 -5.29
C PHE A 134 1.07 -14.60 -5.64
N LEU A 135 2.12 -14.93 -6.40
CA LEU A 135 2.47 -16.32 -6.71
C LEU A 135 2.78 -17.12 -5.42
N SER A 136 3.47 -16.50 -4.47
CA SER A 136 3.73 -17.13 -3.17
C SER A 136 2.45 -17.40 -2.39
N LEU A 137 1.55 -16.43 -2.29
CA LEU A 137 0.27 -16.58 -1.58
C LEU A 137 -0.61 -17.64 -2.24
N ALA A 138 -0.66 -17.68 -3.57
CA ALA A 138 -1.39 -18.70 -4.31
C ALA A 138 -0.91 -20.11 -3.95
N ASN A 139 0.41 -20.34 -3.86
CA ASN A 139 0.96 -21.62 -3.44
C ASN A 139 0.62 -21.99 -1.98
N LEU A 140 0.58 -21.02 -1.07
CA LEU A 140 0.18 -21.26 0.32
C LEU A 140 -1.31 -21.63 0.42
N ILE A 141 -2.17 -20.96 -0.34
CA ILE A 141 -3.61 -21.26 -0.35
C ILE A 141 -3.87 -22.64 -0.94
N THR A 142 -3.19 -23.03 -2.03
CA THR A 142 -3.39 -24.35 -2.65
C THR A 142 -2.91 -25.49 -1.75
N THR A 143 -1.77 -25.33 -1.07
CA THR A 143 -1.28 -26.32 -0.10
C THR A 143 -2.21 -26.49 1.09
N MET A 144 -2.76 -25.39 1.62
CA MET A 144 -3.77 -25.42 2.68
C MET A 144 -5.07 -26.08 2.20
N THR A 145 -5.55 -25.73 1.01
CA THR A 145 -6.84 -26.23 0.48
C THR A 145 -6.77 -27.71 0.12
N MET A 146 -5.66 -28.16 -0.47
CA MET A 146 -5.48 -29.55 -0.89
C MET A 146 -4.94 -30.46 0.21
N GLN A 147 -4.75 -29.95 1.44
CA GLN A 147 -4.17 -30.68 2.58
C GLN A 147 -2.87 -31.45 2.21
N THR A 148 -2.11 -30.91 1.28
CA THR A 148 -0.84 -31.51 0.87
C THR A 148 0.25 -31.04 1.81
N SER A 149 1.15 -31.95 2.20
CA SER A 149 2.32 -31.59 3.00
C SER A 149 3.07 -30.46 2.29
N PRO A 150 3.37 -29.33 2.98
CA PRO A 150 4.02 -28.20 2.36
C PRO A 150 5.37 -28.65 1.81
N SER A 151 5.53 -28.55 0.49
CA SER A 151 6.79 -28.85 -0.16
C SER A 151 7.87 -27.89 0.34
N PHE A 152 9.13 -28.31 0.33
CA PHE A 152 10.28 -27.45 0.65
C PHE A 152 10.24 -26.12 -0.12
N PHE A 153 9.77 -26.15 -1.37
CA PHE A 153 9.59 -24.99 -2.22
C PHE A 153 8.49 -24.03 -1.70
N SER A 154 7.40 -24.56 -1.15
CA SER A 154 6.30 -23.76 -0.58
C SER A 154 6.73 -22.94 0.64
N ILE A 155 7.76 -23.39 1.35
CA ILE A 155 8.34 -22.66 2.49
C ILE A 155 9.32 -21.58 2.02
N LEU A 156 10.19 -21.88 1.04
CA LEU A 156 11.23 -20.95 0.60
C LEU A 156 10.73 -19.80 -0.28
N VAL A 157 9.77 -20.06 -1.16
CA VAL A 157 9.24 -19.05 -2.11
C VAL A 157 8.74 -17.78 -1.39
N PRO A 158 7.97 -17.86 -0.28
CA PRO A 158 7.59 -16.68 0.49
C PRO A 158 8.77 -15.81 0.94
N PHE A 159 9.84 -16.41 1.46
CA PHE A 159 11.01 -15.65 1.90
C PHE A 159 11.68 -14.92 0.75
N PHE A 160 11.80 -15.59 -0.40
CA PHE A 160 12.40 -14.97 -1.59
C PHE A 160 11.52 -13.84 -2.16
N ALA A 161 10.20 -14.04 -2.19
CA ALA A 161 9.25 -13.03 -2.64
C ALA A 161 9.27 -11.80 -1.72
N ILE A 162 9.28 -12.00 -0.39
CA ILE A 162 9.42 -10.93 0.60
C ILE A 162 10.76 -10.22 0.44
N PHE A 163 11.85 -10.96 0.22
CA PHE A 163 13.18 -10.38 0.02
C PHE A 163 13.21 -9.45 -1.21
N ILE A 164 12.67 -9.89 -2.35
CA ILE A 164 12.55 -9.05 -3.55
C ILE A 164 11.68 -7.83 -3.26
N PHE A 165 10.53 -8.02 -2.60
CA PHE A 165 9.63 -6.92 -2.27
C PHE A 165 10.32 -5.84 -1.42
N ILE A 166 10.99 -6.23 -0.34
CA ILE A 166 11.71 -5.30 0.54
C ILE A 166 12.78 -4.55 -0.24
N ARG A 167 13.50 -5.24 -1.13
CA ARG A 167 14.57 -4.65 -1.95
C ARG A 167 14.04 -3.61 -2.95
N LEU A 168 12.89 -3.86 -3.56
CA LEU A 168 12.36 -3.01 -4.63
C LEU A 168 11.21 -2.10 -4.18
N CYS A 169 10.79 -2.09 -2.91
CA CYS A 169 9.64 -1.31 -2.45
C CYS A 169 9.69 0.19 -2.79
N LEU A 170 10.89 0.77 -2.93
CA LEU A 170 11.10 2.17 -3.30
C LEU A 170 11.24 2.42 -4.81
N ALA A 171 11.29 1.39 -5.66
CA ALA A 171 11.46 1.56 -7.09
C ALA A 171 10.32 2.39 -7.75
N PRO A 172 9.03 2.21 -7.40
CA PRO A 172 7.96 3.05 -7.94
C PRO A 172 8.10 4.52 -7.52
N VAL A 173 8.53 4.76 -6.28
CA VAL A 173 8.80 6.10 -5.75
C VAL A 173 9.97 6.74 -6.50
N SER A 174 11.01 5.95 -6.78
CA SER A 174 12.20 6.41 -7.50
C SER A 174 11.92 6.82 -8.94
N TYR A 175 11.15 6.00 -9.64
CA TYR A 175 10.70 6.27 -11.01
C TYR A 175 9.84 7.52 -11.09
N LEU A 176 9.07 7.79 -10.04
CA LEU A 176 8.16 8.92 -10.00
C LEU A 176 8.90 10.25 -9.80
N ILE A 177 9.92 10.25 -8.95
CA ILE A 177 10.67 11.45 -8.56
C ILE A 177 11.81 11.73 -9.54
N THR A 178 12.51 10.68 -9.97
CA THR A 178 13.64 10.80 -10.88
C THR A 178 13.13 10.46 -12.26
N GLU A 179 13.23 11.38 -13.23
CA GLU A 179 12.64 11.24 -14.58
C GLU A 179 13.19 10.07 -15.45
N GLN A 180 13.86 9.12 -14.83
CA GLN A 180 14.52 7.94 -15.38
C GLN A 180 13.56 6.92 -16.00
N ARG A 181 14.14 5.96 -16.73
CA ARG A 181 13.42 4.80 -17.26
C ARG A 181 13.07 3.80 -16.15
N LEU A 182 12.11 2.91 -16.42
CA LEU A 182 11.65 1.90 -15.45
C LEU A 182 12.78 0.97 -15.00
N SER A 183 13.57 0.47 -15.96
CA SER A 183 14.70 -0.44 -15.68
C SER A 183 15.81 0.24 -14.90
N GLU A 184 16.11 1.49 -15.21
CA GLU A 184 17.09 2.32 -14.51
C GLU A 184 16.67 2.50 -13.04
N SER A 185 15.39 2.78 -12.80
CA SER A 185 14.84 2.96 -11.45
C SER A 185 14.97 1.69 -10.60
N VAL A 186 14.70 0.52 -11.19
CA VAL A 186 14.87 -0.78 -10.52
C VAL A 186 16.33 -1.05 -10.20
N SER A 187 17.21 -0.91 -11.19
CA SER A 187 18.65 -1.14 -11.03
C SER A 187 19.25 -0.21 -9.98
N PHE A 188 18.87 1.07 -10.03
CA PHE A 188 19.33 2.09 -9.09
C PHE A 188 18.94 1.77 -7.64
N ILE A 189 17.68 1.42 -7.40
CA ILE A 189 17.21 1.07 -6.05
C ILE A 189 17.81 -0.25 -5.58
N TRP A 190 17.96 -1.22 -6.48
CA TRP A 190 18.63 -2.48 -6.16
C TRP A 190 20.07 -2.23 -5.67
N GLN A 191 20.87 -1.51 -6.44
CA GLN A 191 22.26 -1.20 -6.11
C GLN A 191 22.38 -0.37 -4.83
N THR A 192 21.52 0.63 -4.65
CA THR A 192 21.49 1.48 -3.45
C THR A 192 21.06 0.69 -2.21
N GLY A 193 20.17 -0.29 -2.39
CA GLY A 193 19.69 -1.16 -1.32
C GLY A 193 20.73 -2.12 -0.77
N ILE A 194 21.73 -2.57 -1.55
CA ILE A 194 22.68 -3.64 -1.15
C ILE A 194 23.28 -3.39 0.23
N LYS A 195 23.75 -2.16 0.49
CA LYS A 195 24.42 -1.79 1.75
C LYS A 195 23.47 -1.34 2.87
N ARG A 196 22.18 -1.15 2.60
CA ARG A 196 21.19 -0.55 3.51
C ARG A 196 19.94 -1.42 3.71
N THR A 197 20.10 -2.74 3.57
CA THR A 197 18.99 -3.71 3.65
C THR A 197 18.21 -3.61 4.95
N MET A 198 18.89 -3.51 6.10
CA MET A 198 18.22 -3.42 7.40
C MET A 198 17.33 -2.18 7.52
N THR A 199 17.77 -1.06 6.95
CA THR A 199 16.99 0.18 6.89
C THR A 199 15.71 0.00 6.06
N LEU A 200 15.79 -0.68 4.92
CA LEU A 200 14.62 -1.02 4.09
C LEU A 200 13.66 -1.97 4.82
N VAL A 201 14.18 -2.94 5.55
CA VAL A 201 13.38 -3.86 6.37
C VAL A 201 12.58 -3.10 7.43
N ILE A 202 13.23 -2.23 8.20
CA ILE A 202 12.55 -1.42 9.23
C ILE A 202 11.49 -0.51 8.60
N TYR A 203 11.82 0.14 7.49
CA TYR A 203 10.84 0.93 6.74
C TYR A 203 9.64 0.11 6.30
N CYS A 204 9.86 -1.07 5.72
CA CYS A 204 8.78 -1.95 5.27
C CYS A 204 7.90 -2.38 6.44
N LEU A 205 8.51 -2.71 7.58
CA LEU A 205 7.79 -3.06 8.80
C LEU A 205 6.92 -1.90 9.29
N ILE A 206 7.42 -0.67 9.29
CA ILE A 206 6.64 0.50 9.71
C ILE A 206 5.47 0.75 8.74
N VAL A 207 5.74 0.85 7.44
CA VAL A 207 4.74 1.29 6.44
C VAL A 207 3.73 0.19 6.10
N TYR A 208 4.20 -1.03 5.83
CA TYR A 208 3.33 -2.10 5.35
C TYR A 208 2.76 -2.98 6.47
N ILE A 209 3.37 -2.98 7.68
CA ILE A 209 2.85 -3.76 8.82
C ILE A 209 2.24 -2.83 9.87
N VAL A 210 2.99 -1.91 10.47
CA VAL A 210 2.51 -1.11 11.61
C VAL A 210 1.35 -0.20 11.22
N PHE A 211 1.51 0.65 10.19
CA PHE A 211 0.45 1.56 9.77
C PHE A 211 -0.79 0.82 9.26
N GLN A 212 -0.60 -0.28 8.53
CA GLN A 212 -1.71 -1.11 8.05
C GLN A 212 -2.45 -1.79 9.22
N SER A 213 -1.74 -2.32 10.20
CA SER A 213 -2.33 -2.98 11.38
C SER A 213 -3.18 -2.02 12.20
N ILE A 214 -2.74 -0.77 12.38
CA ILE A 214 -3.52 0.27 13.05
C ILE A 214 -4.84 0.48 12.31
N GLY A 215 -4.81 0.59 10.98
CA GLY A 215 -6.01 0.72 10.16
C GLY A 215 -6.99 -0.44 10.35
N GLN A 216 -6.51 -1.68 10.37
CA GLN A 216 -7.38 -2.86 10.57
C GLN A 216 -8.01 -2.90 11.96
N ARG A 217 -7.26 -2.55 13.01
CA ARG A 217 -7.81 -2.45 14.37
C ARG A 217 -8.84 -1.35 14.50
N LEU A 218 -8.60 -0.22 13.84
CA LEU A 218 -9.55 0.88 13.75
C LEU A 218 -10.86 0.44 13.10
N ILE A 219 -10.82 -0.26 11.96
CA ILE A 219 -12.01 -0.80 11.29
C ILE A 219 -12.78 -1.74 12.21
N SER A 220 -12.10 -2.62 12.95
CA SER A 220 -12.78 -3.55 13.88
C SER A 220 -13.52 -2.85 15.02
N LEU A 221 -13.15 -1.62 15.35
CA LEU A 221 -13.79 -0.81 16.40
C LEU A 221 -15.04 -0.07 15.90
N ALA A 222 -15.25 -0.01 14.58
CA ALA A 222 -16.35 0.68 13.94
C ALA A 222 -17.66 -0.13 14.03
N SER A 223 -18.28 -0.16 15.20
CA SER A 223 -19.57 -0.84 15.42
C SER A 223 -20.78 -0.03 14.97
N ASN A 224 -20.68 1.30 14.97
CA ASN A 224 -21.76 2.22 14.62
C ASN A 224 -21.33 3.17 13.50
N ILE A 225 -22.29 3.67 12.72
CA ILE A 225 -22.04 4.57 11.58
C ILE A 225 -21.18 5.79 11.96
N PRO A 226 -21.47 6.54 13.05
CA PRO A 226 -20.66 7.71 13.40
C PRO A 226 -19.20 7.34 13.72
N ILE A 227 -19.01 6.22 14.43
CA ILE A 227 -17.68 5.70 14.76
C ILE A 227 -16.98 5.26 13.46
N ALA A 228 -17.68 4.59 12.54
CA ALA A 228 -17.13 4.19 11.25
C ALA A 228 -16.64 5.38 10.43
N VAL A 229 -17.39 6.49 10.39
CA VAL A 229 -16.97 7.72 9.70
C VAL A 229 -15.69 8.29 10.32
N ILE A 230 -15.62 8.40 11.64
CA ILE A 230 -14.44 8.91 12.36
C ILE A 230 -13.23 7.99 12.12
N THR A 231 -13.44 6.68 12.21
CA THR A 231 -12.42 5.67 11.96
C THR A 231 -11.85 5.77 10.54
N ASN A 232 -12.70 5.88 9.51
CA ASN A 232 -12.25 6.04 8.13
C ASN A 232 -11.51 7.37 7.92
N LEU A 233 -11.89 8.43 8.62
CA LEU A 233 -11.16 9.71 8.60
C LEU A 233 -9.75 9.56 9.18
N ILE A 234 -9.61 8.86 10.31
CA ILE A 234 -8.30 8.59 10.92
C ILE A 234 -7.44 7.73 9.98
N ILE A 235 -8.02 6.70 9.35
CA ILE A 235 -7.31 5.85 8.38
C ILE A 235 -6.83 6.66 7.18
N ALA A 236 -7.69 7.51 6.61
CA ALA A 236 -7.32 8.39 5.51
C ALA A 236 -6.18 9.35 5.88
N PHE A 237 -6.19 9.87 7.11
CA PHE A 237 -5.09 10.69 7.62
C PHE A 237 -3.79 9.88 7.74
N ILE A 238 -3.86 8.65 8.25
CA ILE A 238 -2.71 7.74 8.32
C ILE A 238 -2.17 7.46 6.92
N SER A 239 -3.03 7.25 5.91
CA SER A 239 -2.60 7.09 4.51
C SER A 239 -1.87 8.33 4.00
N SER A 240 -2.40 9.53 4.25
CA SER A 240 -1.73 10.78 3.89
C SER A 240 -0.38 10.94 4.59
N PHE A 241 -0.30 10.64 5.89
CA PHE A 241 0.96 10.69 6.64
C PHE A 241 1.97 9.67 6.12
N THR A 242 1.50 8.48 5.76
CA THR A 242 2.34 7.42 5.17
C THR A 242 2.99 7.90 3.88
N LEU A 243 2.29 8.65 3.02
CA LEU A 243 2.89 9.20 1.80
C LEU A 243 4.02 10.19 2.09
N VAL A 244 3.79 11.11 3.04
CA VAL A 244 4.81 12.08 3.47
C VAL A 244 6.03 11.36 4.05
N PHE A 245 5.78 10.36 4.90
CA PHE A 245 6.82 9.54 5.51
C PHE A 245 7.63 8.77 4.45
N THR A 246 6.95 8.12 3.50
CA THR A 246 7.57 7.39 2.38
C THR A 246 8.45 8.30 1.53
N TYR A 247 7.96 9.49 1.17
CA TYR A 247 8.76 10.45 0.41
C TYR A 247 10.03 10.87 1.17
N ARG A 248 9.88 11.25 2.45
CA ARG A 248 11.03 11.69 3.26
C ARG A 248 12.03 10.56 3.47
N PHE A 249 11.54 9.36 3.75
CA PHE A 249 12.37 8.17 3.85
C PHE A 249 13.16 7.95 2.56
N TYR A 250 12.49 8.02 1.40
CA TYR A 250 13.14 7.90 0.10
C TYR A 250 14.25 8.94 -0.10
N THR A 251 14.01 10.22 0.23
CA THR A 251 15.04 11.26 0.10
C THR A 251 16.24 11.01 1.00
N MET A 252 16.04 10.64 2.27
CA MET A 252 17.13 10.27 3.18
C MET A 252 17.85 8.98 2.75
N PHE A 253 17.11 8.05 2.14
CA PHE A 253 17.66 6.78 1.68
C PHE A 253 18.59 6.97 0.48
N ILE A 254 18.29 7.91 -0.42
CA ILE A 254 19.06 8.21 -1.63
C ILE A 254 20.12 9.27 -1.45
N GLN A 255 19.93 10.21 -0.52
CA GLN A 255 21.00 11.11 -0.10
C GLN A 255 22.15 10.26 0.44
N LYS A 256 23.09 10.00 -0.46
CA LYS A 256 24.43 9.50 -0.16
C LYS A 256 25.16 10.62 0.56
N ASP A 257 26.00 10.22 1.49
CA ASP A 257 27.10 11.04 1.99
C ASP A 257 27.83 11.72 0.81
#